data_AF-A0A5J4VEB2-F1
#
_entry.id   AF-A0A5J4VEB2-F1
#
_cell.length_a   1.000
_cell.length_b   1.000
_cell.length_c   1.000
_cell.angle_alpha   90.00
_cell.angle_beta   90.00
_cell.angle_gamma   90.00
#
_symmetry.space_group_name_H-M   'P 1'
#
loop_
_entity.id
_entity.type
_entity.pdbx_description
1 polymer ?
#
loop_
_entity_poly.entity_id
_entity_poly.type
_entity_poly.pdbx_seq_one_letter_code
_entity_poly.pdbx_strand_id
1 'polypeptide(L)'
;MSTLITIPTKIVTYGEIDGVLNDLIEAKAAYDTVVEKHLINQLTSDSKQEILTAIGAENFKMKYPHTLVLFDDAMSVFKNKQLPLFKKLFKNRQPRITYFLCLQDIIGLDTSIKANVDTIYFFGGFNHKVWEQYINLTKRQALIVQYSNDGTKIKILDS
;
A
#
# COMPACT_ATOMS: atom_id res chain seq x y z
N MET A 1 12.92 -4.74 -27.30
CA MET A 1 12.83 -5.22 -25.90
C MET A 1 12.33 -4.06 -25.06
N SER A 2 11.23 -4.23 -24.33
CA SER A 2 10.77 -3.21 -23.38
C SER A 2 11.77 -3.13 -22.23
N THR A 3 12.31 -1.95 -21.97
CA THR A 3 13.14 -1.69 -20.78
C THR A 3 12.28 -1.97 -19.55
N LEU A 4 12.62 -3.03 -18.81
CA LEU A 4 11.90 -3.37 -17.58
C LEU A 4 12.21 -2.30 -16.53
N ILE A 5 11.17 -1.79 -15.87
CA ILE A 5 11.33 -0.86 -14.75
C ILE A 5 11.76 -1.69 -13.55
N THR A 6 12.92 -1.39 -12.99
CA THR A 6 13.36 -2.01 -11.74
C THR A 6 12.73 -1.22 -10.59
N ILE A 7 11.89 -1.89 -9.80
CA ILE A 7 11.29 -1.31 -8.58
C ILE A 7 12.10 -1.82 -7.38
N PRO A 8 12.64 -0.94 -6.52
CA PRO A 8 13.28 -1.35 -5.28
C PRO A 8 12.30 -2.15 -4.41
N THR A 9 12.72 -3.32 -3.94
CA THR A 9 11.89 -4.22 -3.13
C THR A 9 12.57 -4.56 -1.81
N LYS A 10 11.77 -4.68 -0.75
CA LYS A 10 12.20 -5.10 0.58
C LYS A 10 11.16 -6.05 1.15
N ILE A 11 11.56 -7.28 1.45
CA ILE A 11 10.71 -8.28 2.11
C ILE A 11 10.99 -8.19 3.61
N VAL A 12 9.94 -8.12 4.42
CA VAL A 12 10.03 -7.99 5.87
C VAL A 12 9.01 -8.88 6.55
N THR A 13 9.29 -9.28 7.79
CA THR A 13 8.32 -10.04 8.58
C THR A 13 7.28 -9.13 9.23
N TYR A 14 6.14 -9.69 9.66
CA TYR A 14 5.13 -8.95 10.42
C TYR A 14 5.64 -8.40 11.76
N GLY A 15 6.69 -8.99 12.34
CA GLY A 15 7.30 -8.47 13.56
C GLY A 15 8.11 -7.20 13.34
N GLU A 16 8.69 -7.04 12.15
CA GLU A 16 9.61 -5.94 11.82
C GLU A 16 8.92 -4.79 11.08
N ILE A 17 7.81 -5.07 10.40
CA ILE A 17 7.13 -4.12 9.50
C ILE A 17 6.81 -2.77 10.17
N ASP A 18 6.48 -2.77 11.47
CA ASP A 18 6.13 -1.53 12.16
C ASP A 18 7.31 -0.56 12.23
N GLY A 19 8.49 -1.07 12.61
CA GLY A 19 9.74 -0.30 12.65
C GLY A 19 10.17 0.12 11.25
N VAL A 20 10.16 -0.82 10.29
CA VAL A 20 10.52 -0.51 8.90
C VAL A 20 9.64 0.58 8.28
N LEU A 21 8.34 0.58 8.57
CA LEU A 21 7.45 1.64 8.13
C LEU A 21 7.71 2.97 8.84
N ASN A 22 8.11 2.97 10.12
CA ASN A 22 8.49 4.21 10.81
C ASN A 22 9.70 4.84 10.13
N ASP A 23 10.78 4.06 9.98
CA ASP A 23 12.02 4.52 9.36
C ASP A 23 11.77 5.04 7.94
N LEU A 24 10.94 4.33 7.17
CA LEU A 24 10.55 4.75 5.83
C LEU A 24 9.76 6.07 5.85
N ILE A 25 8.76 6.21 6.72
CA ILE A 25 7.94 7.42 6.82
C ILE A 25 8.81 8.62 7.19
N GLU A 26 9.73 8.45 8.15
CA GLU A 26 10.68 9.49 8.57
C GLU A 26 11.63 9.87 7.43
N ALA A 27 12.23 8.88 6.77
CA ALA A 27 13.10 9.11 5.62
C ALA A 27 12.39 9.82 4.47
N LYS A 28 11.11 9.51 4.23
CA LYS A 28 10.29 10.20 3.22
C LYS A 28 10.01 11.66 3.61
N ALA A 29 9.73 11.93 4.88
CA ALA A 29 9.56 13.30 5.36
C ALA A 29 10.86 14.12 5.25
N ALA A 30 12.00 13.49 5.55
CA ALA A 30 13.31 14.09 5.34
C ALA A 30 13.57 14.37 3.85
N TYR A 31 13.30 13.39 2.98
CA TYR A 31 13.43 13.54 1.53
C TYR A 31 12.59 14.71 1.00
N ASP A 32 11.31 14.78 1.38
CA ASP A 32 10.41 15.86 0.97
C ASP A 32 10.96 17.22 1.42
N THR A 33 11.44 17.31 2.66
CA THR A 33 12.06 18.54 3.19
C THR A 33 13.28 18.95 2.36
N VAL A 34 14.14 18.00 1.99
CA VAL A 34 15.35 18.27 1.18
C VAL A 34 14.99 18.78 -0.21
N VAL A 35 13.98 18.18 -0.86
CA VAL A 35 13.53 18.55 -2.19
C VAL A 35 12.81 19.90 -2.19
N GLU A 36 11.87 20.12 -1.27
CA GLU A 36 11.04 21.32 -1.19
C GLU A 36 11.83 22.56 -0.78
N LYS A 37 12.77 22.41 0.17
CA LYS A 37 13.59 23.53 0.66
C LYS A 37 14.94 23.66 -0.05
N HIS A 38 15.18 22.86 -1.10
CA HIS A 38 16.42 22.85 -1.87
C HIS A 38 17.70 22.69 -1.01
N LEU A 39 17.65 21.82 0.00
CA LEU A 39 18.72 21.67 1.00
C LEU A 39 19.82 20.69 0.60
N ILE A 40 19.79 20.15 -0.62
CA ILE A 40 20.73 19.11 -1.09
C ILE A 40 22.19 19.50 -0.86
N ASN A 41 22.56 20.76 -1.05
CA ASN A 41 23.95 21.22 -0.86
C ASN A 41 24.36 21.41 0.61
N GLN A 42 23.42 21.34 1.54
CA GLN A 42 23.65 21.53 2.98
C GLN A 42 23.78 20.19 3.73
N LEU A 43 23.46 19.06 3.09
CA LEU A 43 23.63 17.74 3.70
C LEU A 43 25.04 17.18 3.48
N THR A 44 25.53 16.46 4.48
CA THR A 44 26.70 15.60 4.35
C THR A 44 26.42 14.44 3.38
N SER A 45 27.47 13.84 2.83
CA SER A 45 27.34 12.67 1.96
C SER A 45 26.65 11.50 2.67
N ASP A 46 26.95 11.29 3.96
CA ASP A 46 26.37 10.21 4.75
C ASP A 46 24.85 10.41 4.94
N SER A 47 24.42 11.61 5.31
CA SER A 47 22.98 11.91 5.46
C SER A 47 22.22 11.79 4.15
N LYS A 48 22.84 12.15 3.01
CA LYS A 48 22.23 11.91 1.69
C LYS A 48 22.04 10.42 1.44
N GLN A 49 23.09 9.65 1.68
CA GLN A 49 23.07 8.21 1.42
C GLN A 49 22.06 7.50 2.32
N GLU A 50 21.94 7.89 3.58
CA GLU A 50 20.98 7.34 4.54
C GLU A 50 19.53 7.55 4.06
N ILE A 51 19.16 8.79 3.72
CA ILE A 51 17.81 9.11 3.20
C ILE A 51 17.51 8.33 1.93
N LEU A 52 18.45 8.36 0.97
CA LEU A 52 18.29 7.72 -0.34
C LEU A 52 18.18 6.19 -0.22
N THR A 53 18.99 5.57 0.63
CA THR A 53 18.96 4.12 0.88
C THR A 53 17.65 3.71 1.54
N ALA A 54 17.17 4.47 2.53
CA ALA A 54 15.94 4.16 3.24
C ALA A 54 14.70 4.20 2.33
N ILE A 55 14.64 5.13 1.38
CA ILE A 55 13.51 5.23 0.43
C ILE A 55 13.70 4.42 -0.86
N GLY A 56 14.89 3.85 -1.08
CA GLY A 56 15.25 3.12 -2.30
C GLY A 56 15.42 4.01 -3.53
N ALA A 57 15.94 5.24 -3.38
CA ALA A 57 16.19 6.16 -4.49
C ALA A 57 17.69 6.32 -4.78
N GLU A 58 18.05 6.61 -6.03
CA GLU A 58 19.44 6.86 -6.43
C GLU A 58 19.86 8.33 -6.26
N ASN A 59 18.88 9.24 -6.26
CA ASN A 59 19.09 10.68 -6.20
C ASN A 59 17.80 11.43 -5.81
N PHE A 60 17.92 12.73 -5.53
CA PHE A 60 16.81 13.60 -5.13
C PHE A 60 16.02 14.19 -6.33
N LYS A 61 15.96 13.51 -7.48
CA LYS A 61 15.24 14.02 -8.67
C LYS A 61 13.77 13.61 -8.71
N MET A 62 13.39 12.55 -7.99
CA MET A 62 12.01 12.09 -7.97
C MET A 62 11.17 13.07 -7.15
N LYS A 63 10.15 13.68 -7.79
CA LYS A 63 9.33 14.71 -7.15
C LYS A 63 8.55 14.16 -5.95
N TYR A 64 8.00 12.95 -6.08
CA TYR A 64 7.17 12.33 -5.04
C TYR A 64 7.47 10.82 -4.97
N PRO A 65 8.35 10.35 -4.07
CA PRO A 65 8.53 8.92 -3.83
C PRO A 65 7.20 8.30 -3.41
N HIS A 66 6.72 7.31 -4.16
CA HIS A 66 5.53 6.53 -3.82
C HIS A 66 5.92 5.12 -3.41
N THR A 67 5.27 4.58 -2.39
CA THR A 67 5.57 3.24 -1.87
C THR A 67 4.35 2.35 -1.99
N LEU A 68 4.54 1.13 -2.49
CA LEU A 68 3.54 0.08 -2.46
C LEU A 68 3.90 -0.90 -1.34
N VAL A 69 2.93 -1.21 -0.48
CA VAL A 69 3.09 -2.18 0.61
C VAL A 69 2.08 -3.29 0.38
N LEU A 70 2.57 -4.52 0.21
CA LEU A 70 1.76 -5.71 0.00
C LEU A 70 1.76 -6.56 1.26
N PHE A 71 0.57 -6.82 1.82
CA PHE A 71 0.35 -7.81 2.86
C PHE A 71 -0.29 -9.04 2.22
N ASP A 72 0.41 -10.17 2.25
CA ASP A 72 -0.07 -11.44 1.67
C ASP A 72 -1.16 -12.10 2.54
N ASP A 73 -1.13 -11.87 3.85
CA ASP A 73 -2.23 -12.17 4.77
C ASP A 73 -2.45 -11.03 5.77
N ALA A 74 -3.35 -10.10 5.46
CA ALA A 74 -3.60 -8.94 6.31
C ALA A 74 -4.50 -9.24 7.54
N MET A 75 -5.01 -10.48 7.71
CA MET A 75 -5.97 -10.78 8.78
C MET A 75 -5.40 -10.50 10.17
N SER A 76 -4.11 -10.76 10.38
CA SER A 76 -3.43 -10.53 11.66
C SER A 76 -3.38 -9.05 12.05
N VAL A 77 -3.21 -8.15 11.08
CA VAL A 77 -3.17 -6.69 11.29
C VAL A 77 -4.51 -6.18 11.81
N PHE A 78 -5.61 -6.82 11.38
CA PHE A 78 -6.96 -6.42 11.74
C PHE A 78 -7.47 -6.98 13.08
N LYS A 79 -6.82 -8.01 13.63
CA LYS A 79 -7.20 -8.61 14.92
C LYS A 79 -6.99 -7.66 16.11
N ASN A 80 -6.03 -6.75 16.03
CA ASN A 80 -5.72 -5.82 17.12
C ASN A 80 -5.64 -4.37 16.62
N LYS A 81 -6.73 -3.63 16.82
CA LYS A 81 -6.87 -2.22 16.45
C LYS A 81 -5.93 -1.28 17.21
N GLN A 82 -5.33 -1.73 18.31
CA GLN A 82 -4.35 -0.93 19.05
C GLN A 82 -2.95 -1.01 18.45
N LEU A 83 -2.70 -1.95 17.52
CA LEU A 83 -1.41 -2.05 16.84
C LEU A 83 -1.10 -0.74 16.12
N PRO A 84 0.11 -0.18 16.28
CA PRO A 84 0.53 1.00 15.53
C PRO A 84 0.41 0.79 14.02
N LEU A 85 0.70 -0.43 13.55
CA LEU A 85 0.52 -0.84 12.16
C LEU A 85 -0.92 -0.65 11.65
N PHE A 86 -1.93 -1.01 12.44
CA PHE A 86 -3.33 -0.81 12.07
C PHE A 86 -3.63 0.68 11.87
N LYS A 87 -3.15 1.54 12.77
CA LYS A 87 -3.33 2.99 12.68
C LYS A 87 -2.64 3.59 11.45
N LYS A 88 -1.52 3.02 11.00
CA LYS A 88 -0.79 3.46 9.79
C LYS A 88 -1.55 3.20 8.49
N LEU A 89 -2.45 2.20 8.45
CA LEU A 89 -3.31 1.95 7.29
C LEU A 89 -4.17 3.17 6.93
N PHE A 90 -4.56 3.97 7.92
CA PHE A 90 -5.40 5.16 7.76
C PHE A 90 -4.59 6.46 7.59
N LYS A 91 -3.26 6.42 7.71
CA LYS A 91 -2.36 7.58 7.62
C LYS A 91 -1.42 7.47 6.42
N ASN A 92 -1.97 7.09 5.27
CA ASN A 92 -1.22 6.66 4.09
C ASN A 92 -0.99 7.77 3.05
N ARG A 93 -1.83 8.83 3.06
CA ARG A 93 -1.82 9.90 2.06
C ARG A 93 -0.58 10.79 2.12
N GLN A 94 -0.24 11.29 3.31
CA GLN A 94 0.94 12.16 3.52
C GLN A 94 2.25 11.44 3.17
N PRO A 95 2.54 10.22 3.68
CA PRO A 95 3.77 9.51 3.30
C PRO A 95 3.69 8.87 1.91
N ARG A 96 2.60 9.05 1.16
CA ARG A 96 2.40 8.49 -0.19
C ARG A 96 2.66 6.98 -0.21
N ILE A 97 1.83 6.26 0.54
CA ILE A 97 1.85 4.81 0.65
C ILE A 97 0.52 4.26 0.16
N THR A 98 0.56 3.28 -0.73
CA THR A 98 -0.61 2.48 -1.12
C THR A 98 -0.46 1.08 -0.54
N TYR A 99 -1.48 0.65 0.20
CA TYR A 99 -1.54 -0.68 0.78
C TYR A 99 -2.35 -1.61 -0.11
N PHE A 100 -1.79 -2.78 -0.42
CA PHE A 100 -2.48 -3.93 -0.97
C PHE A 100 -2.65 -4.95 0.14
N LEU A 101 -3.90 -5.24 0.50
CA LEU A 101 -4.25 -6.09 1.63
C LEU A 101 -4.92 -7.35 1.09
N CYS A 102 -4.17 -8.44 0.98
CA CYS A 102 -4.72 -9.74 0.65
C CYS A 102 -5.46 -10.28 1.87
N LEU A 103 -6.72 -10.67 1.66
CA LEU A 103 -7.60 -11.16 2.71
C LEU A 103 -8.30 -12.41 2.24
N GLN A 104 -8.44 -13.34 3.18
CA GLN A 104 -9.33 -14.46 3.01
C GLN A 104 -10.76 -13.93 3.23
N ASP A 105 -11.17 -13.62 4.45
CA ASP A 105 -12.56 -13.24 4.74
C ASP A 105 -12.78 -11.71 4.82
N ILE A 106 -13.48 -11.16 3.82
CA ILE A 106 -13.86 -9.74 3.77
C ILE A 106 -15.09 -9.40 4.64
N ILE A 107 -15.93 -10.39 4.96
CA ILE A 107 -17.18 -10.19 5.71
C ILE A 107 -16.83 -9.76 7.13
N GLY A 108 -15.78 -10.35 7.70
CA GLY A 108 -15.24 -10.02 9.02
C GLY A 108 -14.48 -8.69 9.14
N LEU A 109 -14.26 -7.95 8.04
CA LEU A 109 -13.59 -6.65 8.13
C LEU A 109 -14.44 -5.61 8.86
N ASP A 110 -13.78 -4.85 9.72
CA ASP A 110 -14.37 -3.72 10.43
C ASP A 110 -14.86 -2.62 9.47
N THR A 111 -15.98 -1.98 9.80
CA THR A 111 -16.58 -0.90 9.00
C THR A 111 -15.61 0.26 8.76
N SER A 112 -14.72 0.56 9.72
CA SER A 112 -13.72 1.62 9.53
C SER A 112 -12.76 1.32 8.39
N ILE A 113 -12.36 0.06 8.21
CA ILE A 113 -11.51 -0.36 7.10
C ILE A 113 -12.28 -0.23 5.80
N LYS A 114 -13.50 -0.80 5.74
CA LYS A 114 -14.37 -0.75 4.55
C LYS A 114 -14.60 0.68 4.04
N ALA A 115 -14.75 1.64 4.94
CA ALA A 115 -14.94 3.06 4.60
C ALA A 115 -13.69 3.75 4.01
N ASN A 116 -12.50 3.15 4.16
CA ASN A 116 -11.22 3.69 3.68
C ASN A 116 -10.61 2.86 2.53
N VAL A 117 -11.33 1.84 2.03
CA VAL A 117 -10.87 1.06 0.88
C VAL A 117 -11.31 1.73 -0.42
N ASP A 118 -10.35 2.08 -1.26
CA ASP A 118 -10.62 2.69 -2.58
C ASP A 118 -11.09 1.66 -3.62
N THR A 119 -10.54 0.44 -3.60
CA THR A 119 -10.82 -0.60 -4.59
C THR A 119 -10.78 -1.98 -3.95
N ILE A 120 -11.78 -2.80 -4.26
CA ILE A 120 -11.84 -4.20 -3.82
C ILE A 120 -11.76 -5.08 -5.06
N TYR A 121 -10.84 -6.05 -5.01
CA TYR A 121 -10.72 -7.13 -5.98
C TYR A 121 -11.26 -8.41 -5.36
N PHE A 122 -12.34 -8.94 -5.92
CA PHE A 122 -12.86 -10.23 -5.52
C PHE A 122 -12.36 -11.31 -6.47
N PHE A 123 -11.51 -12.21 -5.95
CA PHE A 123 -11.04 -13.38 -6.68
C PHE A 123 -11.96 -14.57 -6.37
N GLY A 124 -12.35 -15.35 -7.39
CA GLY A 124 -13.29 -16.48 -7.23
C GLY A 124 -12.78 -17.57 -6.27
N GLY A 125 -13.70 -18.25 -5.59
CA GLY A 125 -13.41 -19.35 -4.65
C GLY A 125 -13.83 -19.11 -3.19
N PHE A 126 -14.38 -17.94 -2.86
CA PHE A 126 -14.90 -17.63 -1.53
C PHE A 126 -16.37 -18.04 -1.41
N ASN A 127 -16.70 -18.88 -0.43
CA ASN A 127 -18.06 -19.39 -0.23
C ASN A 127 -18.65 -18.76 1.04
N HIS A 128 -19.42 -17.68 0.89
CA HIS A 128 -20.72 -17.48 1.53
C HIS A 128 -21.25 -16.03 1.36
N LYS A 129 -22.48 -15.95 0.83
CA LYS A 129 -23.50 -14.90 1.05
C LYS A 129 -23.23 -13.44 0.68
N VAL A 130 -22.23 -13.13 -0.12
CA VAL A 130 -22.17 -11.83 -0.82
C VAL A 130 -22.02 -12.07 -2.33
N TRP A 131 -23.06 -11.66 -3.07
CA TRP A 131 -23.13 -11.42 -4.53
C TRP A 131 -23.43 -12.58 -5.52
N GLU A 132 -24.62 -12.51 -6.16
CA GLU A 132 -25.00 -13.28 -7.36
C GLU A 132 -24.06 -13.06 -8.57
N GLN A 133 -23.34 -11.93 -8.62
CA GLN A 133 -22.32 -11.66 -9.65
C GLN A 133 -20.95 -12.26 -9.28
N TYR A 134 -20.66 -12.40 -7.99
CA TYR A 134 -19.40 -12.94 -7.50
C TYR A 134 -19.34 -14.47 -7.62
N ILE A 135 -20.47 -15.15 -7.38
CA ILE A 135 -20.57 -16.62 -7.50
C ILE A 135 -20.29 -17.16 -8.90
N ASN A 136 -20.40 -16.32 -9.94
CA ASN A 136 -20.19 -16.71 -11.33
C ASN A 136 -18.76 -16.47 -11.84
N LEU A 137 -17.85 -15.94 -11.00
CA LEU A 137 -16.46 -15.72 -11.40
C LEU A 137 -15.68 -17.04 -11.42
N THR A 138 -14.95 -17.27 -12.50
CA THR A 138 -13.97 -18.37 -12.59
C THR A 138 -12.65 -18.01 -11.89
N LYS A 139 -11.74 -18.98 -11.72
CA LYS A 139 -10.44 -18.81 -11.03
C LYS A 139 -9.52 -17.71 -11.61
N ARG A 140 -9.84 -17.18 -12.80
CA ARG A 140 -9.08 -16.16 -13.52
C ARG A 140 -9.85 -14.85 -13.69
N GLN A 141 -10.98 -14.74 -13.03
CA GLN A 141 -11.82 -13.56 -13.11
C GLN A 141 -11.82 -12.82 -11.79
N ALA A 142 -11.77 -11.50 -11.88
CA ALA A 142 -11.89 -10.62 -10.74
C ALA A 142 -13.06 -9.66 -10.94
N LEU A 143 -13.92 -9.54 -9.92
CA LEU A 143 -14.88 -8.44 -9.84
C LEU A 143 -14.16 -7.25 -9.21
N ILE A 144 -14.01 -6.18 -9.99
CA ILE A 144 -13.53 -4.90 -9.51
C ILE A 144 -14.73 -4.07 -9.12
N VAL A 145 -14.76 -3.70 -7.85
CA VAL A 145 -15.69 -2.69 -7.33
C VAL A 145 -14.89 -1.44 -7.01
N GLN A 146 -15.14 -0.38 -7.77
CA GLN A 146 -14.53 0.94 -7.59
C GLN A 146 -15.58 1.91 -7.06
N TYR A 147 -15.29 2.51 -5.91
CA TYR A 147 -16.11 3.59 -5.38
C TYR A 147 -15.65 4.93 -5.98
N SER A 148 -16.60 5.71 -6.49
CA SER A 148 -16.36 7.07 -6.98
C SER A 148 -17.46 8.01 -6.51
N ASN A 149 -17.21 9.32 -6.54
CA ASN A 149 -18.21 10.33 -6.20
C ASN A 149 -19.46 10.24 -7.10
N ASP A 150 -19.32 9.68 -8.30
CA ASP A 150 -20.40 9.50 -9.28
C ASP A 150 -21.16 8.16 -9.11
N GLY A 151 -20.84 7.39 -8.06
CA GLY A 151 -21.42 6.08 -7.77
C GLY A 151 -20.42 4.92 -7.82
N THR A 152 -20.93 3.71 -7.58
CA THR A 152 -20.15 2.46 -7.58
C THR A 152 -20.03 1.92 -9.00
N LYS A 153 -18.81 1.74 -9.49
CA LYS A 153 -18.52 1.11 -10.79
C LYS A 153 -18.12 -0.34 -10.57
N ILE A 154 -18.79 -1.25 -11.28
CA ILE A 154 -18.52 -2.69 -11.23
C ILE A 154 -17.98 -3.12 -12.60
N LYS A 155 -16.85 -3.82 -12.62
CA LYS A 155 -16.24 -4.39 -13.83
C LYS A 155 -15.77 -5.81 -13.56
N ILE A 156 -15.90 -6.68 -14.55
CA ILE A 156 -15.25 -7.99 -14.54
C ILE A 156 -13.95 -7.86 -15.35
N LEU A 157 -12.84 -8.31 -14.77
CA LEU A 157 -11.57 -8.51 -15.48
C LEU A 157 -11.31 -9.99 -15.68
N ASP A 158 -10.88 -10.34 -16.89
CA ASP A 158 -10.32 -11.63 -17.24
C ASP A 158 -8.77 -11.53 -17.25
N SER A 159 -8.07 -12.51 -16.67
CA SER A 159 -6.61 -12.60 -16.69
C SER A 159 -6.01 -13.38 -17.85
#